data_AF-A0A7S1VPV6-F1
#
_entry.id   AF-A0A7S1VPV6-F1
#
_cell.length_a   1.000
_cell.length_b   1.000
_cell.length_c   1.000
_cell.angle_alpha   90.00
_cell.angle_beta   90.00
_cell.angle_gamma   90.00
#
_symmetry.space_group_name_H-M   'P 1'
#
loop_
_entity.id
_entity.type
_entity.pdbx_description
1 polymer ?
#
loop_
_entity_poly.entity_id
_entity_poly.type
_entity_poly.pdbx_seq_one_letter_code
_entity_poly.pdbx_strand_id
1 'polypeptide(L)'
;MLNGEELSIEDNFSKRKCGSNNECFVLVESKPVLYVPDFLNSTIAEELQSLCGPRFQRSPIRGAGGQDGTSVQADNVRTSESCAMVPAAKYLDNPKFHEIKEAGSMPEMVREVDVTWFVSQQAAGLIDVSPRMVEPLQVVRYLEPSQEYQVHHDHGGFYGKATELRPWT
;
A
#
# COMPACT_ATOMS: atom_id res chain seq x y z
N MET A 1 -20.56 -2.98 -12.73
CA MET A 1 -20.72 -4.44 -12.64
C MET A 1 -21.63 -4.88 -13.76
N LEU A 2 -21.12 -5.67 -14.70
CA LEU A 2 -21.89 -6.23 -15.81
C LEU A 2 -21.87 -7.76 -15.64
N ASN A 3 -23.07 -8.32 -15.42
CA ASN A 3 -23.51 -9.69 -15.75
C ASN A 3 -22.86 -10.95 -15.16
N GLY A 4 -22.00 -10.92 -14.15
CA GLY A 4 -21.68 -12.15 -13.38
C GLY A 4 -21.11 -13.33 -14.20
N GLU A 5 -20.64 -13.07 -15.42
CA GLU A 5 -19.82 -14.00 -16.18
C GLU A 5 -18.43 -13.96 -15.56
N GLU A 6 -17.93 -15.11 -15.12
CA GLU A 6 -16.52 -15.27 -14.74
C GLU A 6 -15.68 -15.04 -16.00
N LEU A 7 -15.22 -13.79 -16.17
CA LEU A 7 -14.17 -13.48 -17.14
C LEU A 7 -12.89 -14.13 -16.62
N SER A 8 -12.54 -15.27 -17.22
CA SER A 8 -11.19 -15.82 -17.13
C SER A 8 -10.22 -14.77 -17.64
N ILE A 9 -9.38 -14.25 -16.76
CA ILE A 9 -8.34 -13.26 -17.07
C ILE A 9 -7.38 -13.83 -18.13
N GLU A 10 -7.17 -15.15 -18.13
CA GLU A 10 -6.26 -15.82 -19.05
C GLU A 10 -6.71 -15.79 -20.50
N ASP A 11 -8.02 -15.76 -20.74
CA ASP A 11 -8.59 -15.84 -22.08
C ASP A 11 -8.68 -14.47 -22.78
N ASN A 12 -8.56 -13.38 -22.01
CA ASN A 12 -8.87 -12.03 -22.48
C ASN A 12 -7.70 -11.05 -22.49
N PHE A 13 -6.57 -11.40 -21.85
CA PHE A 13 -5.45 -10.47 -21.68
C PHE A 13 -4.11 -11.11 -22.06
N SER A 14 -3.23 -10.31 -22.67
CA SER A 14 -1.91 -10.79 -23.08
C SER A 14 -1.00 -11.00 -21.85
N LYS A 15 -0.43 -12.20 -21.72
CA LYS A 15 0.56 -12.54 -20.69
C LYS A 15 1.94 -11.94 -21.03
N ARG A 16 2.64 -11.40 -20.04
CA ARG A 16 4.03 -10.92 -20.13
C ARG A 16 4.81 -11.26 -18.85
N LYS A 17 6.14 -11.21 -18.92
CA LYS A 17 6.99 -11.21 -17.72
C LYS A 17 7.08 -9.79 -17.17
N CYS A 18 6.95 -9.65 -15.86
CA CYS A 18 7.14 -8.39 -15.15
C CYS A 18 8.06 -8.61 -13.94
N GLY A 19 9.09 -7.78 -13.82
CA GLY A 19 10.17 -8.04 -12.87
C GLY A 19 10.91 -9.36 -13.16
N SER A 20 11.60 -9.87 -12.15
CA SER A 20 12.46 -11.06 -12.30
C SER A 20 11.70 -12.38 -12.32
N ASN A 21 10.58 -12.50 -11.60
CA ASN A 21 9.92 -13.79 -11.36
C ASN A 21 8.41 -13.81 -11.60
N ASN A 22 7.77 -12.68 -11.91
CA ASN A 22 6.31 -12.61 -11.99
C ASN A 22 5.80 -12.68 -13.42
N GLU A 23 4.66 -13.35 -13.57
CA GLU A 23 3.83 -13.26 -14.76
C GLU A 23 2.76 -12.19 -14.54
N CYS A 24 2.47 -11.39 -15.56
CA CYS A 24 1.39 -10.42 -15.52
C CYS A 24 0.53 -10.46 -16.78
N PHE A 25 -0.65 -9.91 -16.63
CA PHE A 25 -1.61 -9.70 -17.70
C PHE A 25 -1.72 -8.21 -18.00
N VAL A 26 -1.60 -7.83 -19.26
CA VAL A 26 -1.80 -6.45 -19.71
C VAL A 26 -3.29 -6.17 -19.84
N LEU A 27 -3.85 -5.35 -18.96
CA LEU A 27 -5.28 -5.03 -18.96
C LEU A 27 -5.63 -3.93 -19.96
N VAL A 28 -4.71 -2.99 -20.17
CA VAL A 28 -4.85 -1.88 -21.12
C VAL A 28 -3.51 -1.76 -21.84
N GLU A 29 -3.47 -1.77 -23.17
CA GLU A 29 -2.17 -1.66 -23.87
C GLU A 29 -1.66 -0.21 -23.93
N SER A 30 -2.57 0.75 -24.02
CA SER A 30 -2.26 2.18 -24.15
C SER A 30 -1.86 2.84 -22.82
N LYS A 31 -2.03 2.16 -21.69
CA LYS A 31 -1.62 2.58 -20.35
C LYS A 31 -0.95 1.40 -19.67
N PRO A 32 0.10 1.56 -18.85
CA PRO A 32 0.79 0.43 -18.22
C PRO A 32 -0.03 -0.16 -17.04
N VAL A 33 -1.25 -0.63 -17.31
CA VAL A 33 -2.12 -1.28 -16.33
C VAL A 33 -1.91 -2.79 -16.42
N LEU A 34 -1.27 -3.33 -15.39
CA LEU A 34 -0.91 -4.75 -15.31
C LEU A 34 -1.66 -5.39 -14.14
N TYR A 35 -2.15 -6.61 -14.36
CA TYR A 35 -2.61 -7.48 -13.29
C TYR A 35 -1.54 -8.53 -12.99
N VAL A 36 -1.12 -8.65 -11.74
CA VAL A 36 -0.13 -9.61 -11.27
C VAL A 36 -0.82 -10.60 -10.34
N PRO A 37 -1.16 -11.82 -10.80
CA PRO A 37 -1.72 -12.85 -9.93
C PRO A 37 -0.69 -13.25 -8.86
N ASP A 38 -1.20 -13.69 -7.70
CA ASP A 38 -0.38 -14.26 -6.63
C ASP A 38 0.80 -13.39 -6.19
N PHE A 39 0.70 -12.07 -6.36
CA PHE A 39 1.75 -11.13 -6.01
C PHE A 39 2.15 -11.25 -4.52
N LEU A 40 1.16 -11.45 -3.66
CA LEU A 40 1.34 -11.86 -2.27
C LEU A 40 0.64 -13.20 -2.07
N ASN A 41 1.30 -14.14 -1.39
CA ASN A 41 0.64 -15.36 -0.93
C ASN A 41 -0.30 -15.06 0.25
N SER A 42 -1.19 -16.01 0.55
CA SER A 42 -2.17 -15.88 1.64
C SER A 42 -1.53 -15.63 3.00
N THR A 43 -0.40 -16.28 3.29
CA THR A 43 0.33 -16.11 4.55
C THR A 43 0.75 -14.65 4.76
N ILE A 44 1.33 -14.00 3.76
CA ILE A 44 1.73 -12.59 3.86
C ILE A 44 0.51 -11.66 3.93
N ALA A 45 -0.58 -11.98 3.23
CA ALA A 45 -1.81 -11.19 3.30
C ALA A 45 -2.44 -11.23 4.71
N GLU A 46 -2.58 -12.43 5.30
CA GLU A 46 -3.08 -12.63 6.66
C GLU A 46 -2.18 -11.96 7.70
N GLU A 47 -0.87 -12.02 7.50
CA GLU A 47 0.14 -11.39 8.32
C GLU A 47 -0.03 -9.85 8.36
N LEU A 48 -0.14 -9.21 7.20
CA LEU A 48 -0.41 -7.77 7.09
C LEU A 48 -1.72 -7.39 7.79
N GLN A 49 -2.77 -8.20 7.61
CA GLN A 49 -4.05 -7.97 8.27
C GLN A 49 -3.94 -8.08 9.80
N SER A 50 -3.22 -9.08 10.31
CA SER A 50 -3.00 -9.28 11.75
C SER A 50 -2.25 -8.11 12.38
N LEU A 51 -1.16 -7.66 11.76
CA LEU A 51 -0.35 -6.53 12.23
C LEU A 51 -1.13 -5.21 12.22
N CYS A 52 -2.11 -5.05 11.33
CA CYS A 52 -2.95 -3.86 11.25
C CYS A 52 -4.23 -3.92 12.09
N GLY A 53 -4.68 -5.09 12.52
CA GLY A 53 -5.93 -5.29 13.26
C GLY A 53 -6.26 -4.21 14.30
N PRO A 54 -5.37 -3.93 15.27
CA PRO A 54 -5.63 -2.93 16.31
C PRO A 54 -5.34 -1.48 15.89
N ARG A 55 -4.75 -1.26 14.71
CA ARG A 55 -4.27 0.06 14.23
C ARG A 55 -5.14 0.66 13.14
N PHE A 56 -6.18 -0.04 12.68
CA PHE A 56 -7.12 0.53 11.72
C PHE A 56 -7.83 1.74 12.29
N GLN A 57 -7.76 2.85 11.55
CA GLN A 57 -8.45 4.08 11.86
C GLN A 57 -9.22 4.55 10.63
N ARG A 58 -10.37 5.18 10.86
CA ARG A 58 -11.11 5.83 9.77
C ARG A 58 -10.25 6.93 9.15
N SER A 59 -10.30 7.02 7.82
CA SER A 59 -9.54 8.03 7.07
C SER A 59 -9.93 9.44 7.53
N PRO A 60 -8.99 10.28 8.00
CA PRO A 60 -9.31 11.60 8.54
C PRO A 60 -9.56 12.63 7.43
N ILE A 61 -10.57 13.50 7.56
CA ILE A 61 -10.64 14.76 6.81
C ILE A 61 -9.71 15.77 7.48
N ARG A 62 -8.70 16.29 6.76
CA ARG A 62 -8.14 17.62 7.05
C ARG A 62 -9.01 18.64 6.31
N GLY A 63 -10.01 19.19 7.00
CA GLY A 63 -10.88 20.19 6.40
C GLY A 63 -10.04 21.37 5.94
N ALA A 64 -10.17 21.79 4.69
CA ALA A 64 -9.46 22.91 4.08
C ALA A 64 -9.79 24.30 4.70
N GLY A 65 -10.33 24.36 5.92
CA GLY A 65 -10.80 25.60 6.55
C GLY A 65 -10.85 25.59 8.08
N GLY A 66 -10.26 24.62 8.77
CA GLY A 66 -10.21 24.62 10.24
C GLY A 66 -8.99 25.38 10.75
N GLN A 67 -9.13 26.68 11.04
CA GLN A 67 -8.09 27.47 11.75
C GLN A 67 -7.71 26.88 13.13
N ASP A 68 -8.45 25.90 13.66
CA ASP A 68 -8.29 25.41 15.03
C ASP A 68 -7.97 23.90 15.16
N GLY A 69 -7.62 23.19 14.07
CA GLY A 69 -7.00 21.85 14.14
C GLY A 69 -7.71 20.73 14.94
N THR A 70 -8.98 20.91 15.32
CA THR A 70 -9.65 20.10 16.35
C THR A 70 -10.86 19.30 15.86
N SER A 71 -11.25 19.41 14.59
CA SER A 71 -12.36 18.62 14.03
C SER A 71 -11.87 17.68 12.92
N VAL A 72 -11.73 16.40 13.25
CA VAL A 72 -11.59 15.31 12.28
C VAL A 72 -13.01 14.87 11.91
N GLN A 73 -13.53 15.35 10.78
CA GLN A 73 -14.76 14.80 10.20
C GLN A 73 -14.41 13.54 9.39
N ALA A 74 -15.39 12.63 9.21
CA ALA A 74 -15.22 11.41 8.43
C ALA A 74 -15.28 11.71 6.93
N ASP A 75 -14.32 11.19 6.16
CA ASP A 75 -14.13 11.51 4.74
C ASP A 75 -15.22 10.90 3.85
N ASN A 76 -15.88 11.74 3.05
CA ASN A 76 -16.87 11.32 2.06
C ASN A 76 -16.20 10.86 0.74
N VAL A 77 -14.91 11.13 0.54
CA VAL A 77 -14.12 10.72 -0.63
C VAL A 77 -13.50 9.34 -0.40
N ARG A 78 -12.99 9.09 0.81
CA ARG A 78 -12.46 7.81 1.24
C ARG A 78 -13.14 7.36 2.55
N THR A 79 -14.14 6.50 2.42
CA THR A 79 -14.92 6.00 3.57
C THR A 79 -14.31 4.74 4.22
N SER A 80 -13.15 4.29 3.72
CA SER A 80 -12.39 3.15 4.24
C SER A 80 -11.73 3.44 5.59
N GLU A 81 -11.37 2.36 6.29
CA GLU A 81 -10.35 2.41 7.34
C GLU A 81 -8.98 2.07 6.79
N SER A 82 -7.94 2.65 7.39
CA SER A 82 -6.57 2.40 6.98
C SER A 82 -5.63 2.25 8.15
N CYS A 83 -4.53 1.54 7.89
CA CYS A 83 -3.42 1.33 8.80
C CYS A 83 -2.14 1.56 8.01
N ALA A 84 -1.35 2.54 8.45
CA ALA A 84 -0.02 2.78 7.89
C ALA A 84 0.97 1.81 8.55
N MET A 85 1.70 1.08 7.73
CA MET A 85 2.75 0.20 8.19
C MET A 85 4.05 0.97 8.43
N VAL A 86 4.95 0.39 9.24
CA VAL A 86 6.26 1.00 9.50
C VAL A 86 7.07 1.23 8.21
N PRO A 87 7.82 2.34 8.10
CA PRO A 87 8.72 2.59 6.99
C PRO A 87 9.97 1.69 7.10
N ALA A 88 9.88 0.44 6.63
CA ALA A 88 10.91 -0.59 6.80
C ALA A 88 12.34 -0.12 6.53
N ALA A 89 12.56 0.59 5.41
CA ALA A 89 13.88 1.10 5.04
C ALA A 89 14.51 1.97 6.14
N LYS A 90 13.72 2.78 6.86
CA LYS A 90 14.22 3.62 7.96
C LYS A 90 14.65 2.83 9.18
N TYR A 91 14.00 1.69 9.44
CA TYR A 91 14.39 0.79 10.53
C TYR A 91 15.67 0.03 10.16
N LEU A 92 15.77 -0.46 8.93
CA LEU A 92 16.95 -1.19 8.45
C LEU A 92 18.21 -0.32 8.32
N ASP A 93 18.06 1.00 8.23
CA ASP A 93 19.19 1.94 8.28
C ASP A 93 19.64 2.29 9.70
N ASN A 94 18.89 1.85 10.73
CA ASN A 94 19.14 2.23 12.11
C ASN A 94 19.91 1.12 12.85
N PRO A 95 21.17 1.37 13.29
CA PRO A 95 21.97 0.40 14.05
C PRO A 95 21.24 -0.17 15.28
N LYS A 96 20.46 0.67 15.97
CA LYS A 96 19.70 0.24 17.16
C LYS A 96 18.63 -0.80 16.84
N PHE A 97 18.06 -0.77 15.62
CA PHE A 97 17.12 -1.80 15.21
C PHE A 97 17.79 -3.15 15.04
N HIS A 98 19.04 -3.19 14.56
CA HIS A 98 19.81 -4.44 14.49
C HIS A 98 20.09 -5.01 15.87
N GLU A 99 20.47 -4.17 16.84
CA GLU A 99 20.64 -4.60 18.23
C GLU A 99 19.34 -5.19 18.81
N ILE A 100 18.19 -4.52 18.58
CA ILE A 100 16.87 -5.00 19.01
C ILE A 100 16.55 -6.37 18.39
N LYS A 101 16.80 -6.50 17.07
CA LYS A 101 16.57 -7.74 16.32
C LYS A 101 17.43 -8.89 16.81
N GLU A 102 18.73 -8.66 17.00
CA GLU A 102 19.68 -9.65 17.53
C GLU A 102 19.36 -10.05 18.97
N ALA A 103 18.93 -9.09 19.79
CA ALA A 103 18.51 -9.35 21.17
C ALA A 103 17.15 -10.06 21.28
N GLY A 104 16.44 -10.29 20.17
CA GLY A 104 15.07 -10.84 20.18
C GLY A 104 14.07 -9.96 20.91
N SER A 105 14.37 -8.67 21.05
CA SER A 105 13.52 -7.70 21.75
C SER A 105 12.49 -7.13 20.78
N MET A 106 11.31 -6.74 21.27
CA MET A 106 10.22 -6.16 20.46
C MET A 106 9.84 -6.99 19.22
N PRO A 107 9.46 -8.28 19.39
CA PRO A 107 9.25 -9.21 18.28
C PRO A 107 8.19 -8.75 17.28
N GLU A 108 7.15 -8.03 17.72
CA GLU A 108 6.10 -7.51 16.83
C GLU A 108 6.62 -6.42 15.88
N MET A 109 7.46 -5.50 16.36
CA MET A 109 8.07 -4.47 15.51
C MET A 109 9.01 -5.11 14.48
N VAL A 110 9.83 -6.07 14.90
CA VAL A 110 10.75 -6.79 14.01
C VAL A 110 9.96 -7.53 12.93
N ARG A 111 8.88 -8.22 13.33
CA ARG A 111 7.96 -8.92 12.41
C ARG A 111 7.33 -7.95 11.41
N GLU A 112 6.87 -6.79 11.87
CA GLU A 112 6.30 -5.77 10.98
C GLU A 112 7.32 -5.24 9.97
N VAL A 113 8.54 -4.91 10.41
CA VAL A 113 9.63 -4.45 9.54
C VAL A 113 9.99 -5.52 8.51
N ASP A 114 10.11 -6.78 8.91
CA ASP A 114 10.50 -7.87 8.01
C ASP A 114 9.44 -8.13 6.92
N VAL A 115 8.16 -8.16 7.30
CA VAL A 115 7.05 -8.37 6.36
C VAL A 115 6.91 -7.20 5.41
N THR A 116 6.95 -5.96 5.92
CA THR A 116 6.82 -4.76 5.09
C THR A 116 7.99 -4.62 4.13
N TRP A 117 9.21 -4.92 4.59
CA TRP A 117 10.39 -4.93 3.73
C TRP A 117 10.31 -5.96 2.62
N PHE A 118 9.85 -7.18 2.94
CA PHE A 118 9.65 -8.23 1.94
C PHE A 118 8.73 -7.77 0.81
N VAL A 119 7.57 -7.20 1.16
CA VAL A 119 6.61 -6.70 0.17
C VAL A 119 7.17 -5.52 -0.62
N SER A 120 7.89 -4.59 0.02
CA SER A 120 8.57 -3.49 -0.67
C SER A 120 9.59 -3.99 -1.70
N GLN A 121 10.32 -5.07 -1.42
CA GLN A 121 11.23 -5.69 -2.39
C GLN A 121 10.49 -6.30 -3.59
N GLN A 122 9.38 -7.01 -3.34
CA GLN A 122 8.56 -7.57 -4.42
C GLN A 122 8.00 -6.47 -5.32
N ALA A 123 7.47 -5.39 -4.72
CA ALA A 123 6.92 -4.25 -5.45
C ALA A 123 8.01 -3.52 -6.25
N ALA A 124 9.18 -3.28 -5.65
CA ALA A 124 10.30 -2.65 -6.32
C ALA A 124 10.82 -3.45 -7.51
N GLY A 125 10.91 -4.77 -7.38
CA GLY A 125 11.29 -5.65 -8.49
C GLY A 125 10.29 -5.63 -9.64
N LEU A 126 9.00 -5.36 -9.35
CA LEU A 126 7.96 -5.26 -10.36
C LEU A 126 8.04 -3.95 -11.17
N ILE A 127 8.36 -2.84 -10.51
CA ILE A 127 8.35 -1.50 -11.11
C ILE A 127 9.75 -0.96 -11.43
N ASP A 128 10.78 -1.80 -11.30
CA ASP A 128 12.20 -1.51 -11.60
C ASP A 128 12.73 -0.27 -10.86
N VAL A 129 12.49 -0.22 -9.55
CA VAL A 129 13.03 0.82 -8.67
C VAL A 129 13.75 0.21 -7.48
N SER A 130 14.44 1.04 -6.69
CA SER A 130 14.97 0.58 -5.41
C SER A 130 13.82 0.33 -4.42
N PRO A 131 13.86 -0.75 -3.60
CA PRO A 131 12.90 -0.96 -2.50
C PRO A 131 12.81 0.22 -1.52
N ARG A 132 13.84 1.07 -1.48
CA ARG A 132 13.88 2.29 -0.66
C ARG A 132 13.06 3.44 -1.23
N MET A 133 12.69 3.38 -2.51
CA MET A 133 11.83 4.36 -3.17
C MET A 133 10.34 3.99 -3.06
N VAL A 134 10.03 2.77 -2.61
CA VAL A 134 8.66 2.34 -2.36
C VAL A 134 8.18 3.01 -1.07
N GLU A 135 7.06 3.74 -1.15
CA GLU A 135 6.42 4.34 0.02
C GLU A 135 6.00 3.27 1.05
N PRO A 136 5.86 3.61 2.34
CA PRO A 136 5.40 2.67 3.34
C PRO A 136 4.02 2.09 2.97
N LEU A 137 3.84 0.79 3.20
CA LEU A 137 2.59 0.11 2.87
C LEU A 137 1.43 0.72 3.65
N GLN A 138 0.33 0.98 2.94
CA GLN A 138 -0.94 1.34 3.54
C GLN A 138 -1.93 0.18 3.36
N VAL A 139 -2.34 -0.46 4.46
CA VAL A 139 -3.39 -1.47 4.42
C VAL A 139 -4.74 -0.75 4.54
N VAL A 140 -5.66 -1.08 3.65
CA VAL A 140 -6.98 -0.45 3.54
C VAL A 140 -8.06 -1.51 3.63
N ARG A 141 -9.15 -1.22 4.36
CA ARG A 141 -10.30 -2.12 4.43
C ARG A 141 -11.62 -1.39 4.24
N TYR A 142 -12.54 -2.09 3.58
CA TYR A 142 -13.94 -1.70 3.37
C TYR A 142 -14.79 -2.78 4.05
N LEU A 143 -15.41 -2.43 5.17
CA LEU A 143 -16.22 -3.31 6.02
C LEU A 143 -17.69 -3.34 5.61
N GLU A 144 -18.18 -2.25 5.01
CA GLU A 144 -19.57 -2.12 4.58
C GLU A 144 -19.67 -1.97 3.06
N PRO A 145 -20.69 -2.53 2.39
CA PRO A 145 -20.87 -2.38 0.94
C PRO A 145 -21.01 -0.94 0.45
N SER A 146 -21.40 -0.02 1.33
CA SER A 146 -21.52 1.42 1.07
C SER A 146 -20.17 2.14 1.09
N GLN A 147 -19.12 1.51 1.61
CA GLN A 147 -17.81 2.12 1.67
C GLN A 147 -17.12 2.05 0.30
N GLU A 148 -16.52 3.16 -0.09
CA GLU A 148 -15.91 3.34 -1.39
C GLU A 148 -14.71 4.30 -1.31
N TYR A 149 -13.93 4.29 -2.39
CA TYR A 149 -12.96 5.33 -2.65
C TYR A 149 -13.30 5.93 -4.01
N GLN A 150 -13.67 7.21 -4.00
CA GLN A 150 -14.01 7.90 -5.24
C GLN A 150 -12.82 7.92 -6.21
N VAL A 151 -13.14 8.03 -7.51
CA VAL A 151 -12.12 8.12 -8.57
C VAL A 151 -11.19 9.30 -8.28
N HIS A 152 -9.90 9.01 -8.17
CA HIS A 152 -8.87 10.01 -7.92
C HIS A 152 -7.58 9.63 -8.67
N HIS A 153 -6.59 10.51 -8.59
CA HIS A 153 -5.26 10.27 -9.11
C HIS A 153 -4.28 10.11 -7.94
N ASP A 154 -3.44 9.08 -8.02
CA ASP A 154 -2.39 8.84 -7.02
C ASP A 154 -1.19 9.79 -7.20
N HIS A 155 -1.06 10.43 -8.38
CA HIS A 155 0.00 11.40 -8.63
C HIS A 155 -0.33 12.73 -7.93
N GLY A 156 0.36 12.98 -6.84
CA GLY A 156 0.09 14.10 -5.96
C GLY A 156 -0.52 13.56 -4.69
N GLY A 157 0.35 13.30 -3.71
CA GLY A 157 -0.13 13.09 -2.36
C GLY A 157 -1.05 14.23 -1.94
N PHE A 158 -1.80 13.99 -0.88
CA PHE A 158 -2.59 14.95 -0.09
C PHE A 158 -1.83 16.24 0.35
N TYR A 159 -0.61 16.47 -0.15
CA TYR A 159 0.17 17.69 -0.05
C TYR A 159 -0.34 18.72 -1.06
N GLY A 160 -1.12 19.66 -0.53
CA GLY A 160 -1.72 20.74 -1.30
C GLY A 160 -0.64 21.59 -1.98
N LYS A 161 -0.88 21.87 -3.27
CA LYS A 161 -0.17 22.84 -4.10
C LYS A 161 1.25 22.44 -4.51
N ALA A 162 1.59 22.85 -5.74
CA ALA A 162 2.88 22.64 -6.41
C ALA A 162 4.12 23.23 -5.67
N THR A 163 3.92 23.89 -4.53
CA THR A 163 4.94 24.60 -3.77
C THR A 163 5.51 23.81 -2.59
N GLU A 164 4.89 22.69 -2.19
CA GLU A 164 5.43 21.87 -1.11
C GLU A 164 6.55 20.96 -1.63
N LEU A 165 7.73 21.09 -1.02
CA LEU A 165 8.94 20.31 -1.33
C LEU A 165 8.61 18.82 -1.33
N ARG A 166 8.54 18.25 -2.53
CA ARG A 166 8.47 16.81 -2.73
C ARG A 166 9.79 16.21 -2.25
N PRO A 167 9.80 15.17 -1.40
CA PRO A 167 10.99 14.36 -1.23
C PRO A 167 11.26 13.68 -2.57
N TRP A 168 12.20 14.26 -3.32
CA TRP A 168 12.83 13.82 -4.56
C TRP A 168 12.13 12.67 -5.31
N THR A 169 11.18 13.04 -6.17
CA THR A 169 11.00 12.41 -7.49
C THR A 169 12.11 12.89 -8.43
#